data_AF-A0A0Q9ZJ95-F1
#
_entry.id   AF-A0A0Q9ZJ95-F1
#
_cell.length_a   1.000
_cell.length_b   1.000
_cell.length_c   1.000
_cell.angle_alpha   90.00
_cell.angle_beta   90.00
_cell.angle_gamma   90.00
#
_symmetry.space_group_name_H-M   'P 1'
#
loop_
_entity.id
_entity.type
_entity.pdbx_description
1 polymer ?
#
loop_
_entity_poly.entity_id
_entity_poly.type
_entity_poly.pdbx_seq_one_letter_code
_entity_poly.pdbx_strand_id
1 'polypeptide(L)'
;MKIEHLEERILEYKNSIKTVVKKRITWENRTKELIVNTLKAAETTYPVGWKVQELKWIHTNEAVNITFDSFPEDLIDFTNKIPTYQFLQGGALVFSQLHNGDIEIFVTFPILENWIVPENEIVELGVFTPEQITEKLIVEKIDEFLKEIIKWEIPIIKSKLGFKTQ
;
A
#
# COMPACT_ATOMS: atom_id res chain seq x y z
N MET A 1 -30.98 32.29 12.47
CA MET A 1 -30.97 30.91 11.93
C MET A 1 -32.24 30.23 12.43
N LYS A 2 -33.01 29.55 11.57
CA LYS A 2 -34.26 28.86 11.94
C LYS A 2 -34.13 27.36 11.67
N ILE A 3 -34.93 26.53 12.35
CA ILE A 3 -34.92 25.07 12.18
C ILE A 3 -35.21 24.69 10.71
N GLU A 4 -36.06 25.44 10.01
CA GLU A 4 -36.37 25.17 8.60
C GLU A 4 -35.13 25.27 7.69
N HIS A 5 -34.11 26.06 8.07
CA HIS A 5 -32.86 26.17 7.31
C HIS A 5 -31.96 24.93 7.45
N LEU A 6 -32.31 23.96 8.31
CA LEU A 6 -31.59 22.70 8.44
C LEU A 6 -32.01 21.68 7.37
N GLU A 7 -33.15 21.87 6.69
CA GLU A 7 -33.67 20.88 5.72
C GLU A 7 -32.67 20.59 4.61
N GLU A 8 -32.05 21.63 4.04
CA GLU A 8 -31.01 21.50 3.01
C GLU A 8 -29.79 20.72 3.54
N ARG A 9 -29.33 21.06 4.75
CA ARG A 9 -28.17 20.38 5.38
C ARG A 9 -28.46 18.93 5.74
N ILE A 10 -29.68 18.62 6.15
CA ILE A 10 -30.13 17.26 6.42
C ILE A 10 -30.18 16.45 5.11
N LEU A 11 -30.64 17.06 4.01
CA LEU A 11 -30.67 16.41 2.71
C LEU A 11 -29.26 16.12 2.19
N GLU A 12 -28.34 17.09 2.26
CA GLU A 12 -26.93 16.92 1.93
C GLU A 12 -26.29 15.78 2.74
N TYR A 13 -26.53 15.75 4.06
CA TYR A 13 -26.02 14.70 4.93
C TYR A 13 -26.56 13.30 4.57
N LYS A 14 -27.86 13.19 4.28
CA LYS A 14 -28.44 11.91 3.81
C LYS A 14 -27.81 11.46 2.49
N ASN A 15 -27.52 12.39 1.58
CA ASN A 15 -26.88 12.09 0.30
C ASN A 15 -25.40 11.69 0.48
N SER A 16 -24.68 12.28 1.42
CA SER A 16 -23.31 11.86 1.73
C SER A 16 -23.27 10.43 2.28
N ILE A 17 -24.16 10.07 3.20
CA ILE A 17 -24.28 8.69 3.71
C ILE A 17 -24.56 7.70 2.57
N LYS A 18 -25.53 8.00 1.69
CA LYS A 18 -25.84 7.14 0.53
C LYS A 18 -24.61 6.91 -0.35
N THR A 19 -23.80 7.95 -0.54
CA THR A 19 -22.57 7.88 -1.34
C THR A 19 -21.54 6.96 -0.69
N VAL A 20 -21.30 7.11 0.62
CA VAL A 20 -20.38 6.26 1.39
C VAL A 20 -20.85 4.80 1.37
N VAL A 21 -22.15 4.56 1.59
CA VAL A 21 -22.73 3.21 1.56
C VAL A 21 -22.53 2.57 0.18
N LYS A 22 -22.77 3.32 -0.91
CA LYS A 22 -22.54 2.81 -2.27
C LYS A 22 -21.08 2.41 -2.48
N LYS A 23 -20.12 3.26 -2.11
CA LYS A 23 -18.69 2.95 -2.21
C LYS A 23 -18.34 1.67 -1.44
N ARG A 24 -18.82 1.54 -0.21
CA ARG A 24 -18.59 0.33 0.61
C ARG A 24 -19.18 -0.93 -0.01
N ILE A 25 -20.38 -0.85 -0.60
CA ILE A 25 -20.98 -1.97 -1.34
C ILE A 25 -20.12 -2.33 -2.56
N THR A 26 -19.64 -1.34 -3.33
CA THR A 26 -18.75 -1.58 -4.49
C THR A 26 -17.45 -2.27 -4.04
N TRP A 27 -16.89 -1.88 -2.90
CA TRP A 27 -15.71 -2.52 -2.33
C TRP A 27 -15.94 -4.00 -2.06
N GLU A 28 -16.96 -4.33 -1.27
CA GLU A 28 -17.26 -5.71 -0.84
C GLU A 28 -17.61 -6.62 -2.02
N ASN A 29 -18.39 -6.12 -2.98
CA ASN A 29 -18.93 -6.95 -4.05
C ASN A 29 -17.97 -7.13 -5.24
N ARG A 30 -16.94 -6.30 -5.36
CA ARG A 30 -16.10 -6.28 -6.57
C ARG A 30 -14.66 -5.86 -6.32
N THR A 31 -14.44 -4.66 -5.78
CA THR A 31 -13.10 -4.04 -5.82
C THR A 31 -12.09 -4.85 -5.01
N LYS A 32 -12.50 -5.36 -3.84
CA LYS A 32 -11.62 -6.17 -2.99
C LYS A 32 -11.19 -7.46 -3.69
N GLU A 33 -12.14 -8.20 -4.26
CA GLU A 33 -11.86 -9.43 -5.00
C GLU A 33 -10.94 -9.17 -6.20
N LEU A 34 -11.16 -8.07 -6.93
CA LEU A 34 -10.29 -7.66 -8.03
C LEU A 34 -8.85 -7.42 -7.55
N ILE A 35 -8.66 -6.71 -6.43
CA ILE A 35 -7.33 -6.47 -5.84
C ILE A 35 -6.69 -7.80 -5.44
N VAL A 36 -7.39 -8.63 -4.67
CA VAL A 36 -6.87 -9.94 -4.22
C VAL A 36 -6.43 -10.81 -5.39
N ASN A 37 -7.28 -10.93 -6.42
CA ASN A 37 -6.99 -11.78 -7.57
C ASN A 37 -5.80 -11.26 -8.38
N THR A 38 -5.71 -9.95 -8.59
CA THR A 38 -4.60 -9.33 -9.32
C THR A 38 -3.28 -9.47 -8.56
N LEU A 39 -3.29 -9.22 -7.25
CA LEU A 39 -2.10 -9.38 -6.41
C LEU A 39 -1.66 -10.84 -6.32
N LYS A 40 -2.58 -11.80 -6.21
CA LYS A 40 -2.26 -13.24 -6.21
C LYS A 40 -1.72 -13.72 -7.56
N ALA A 41 -2.20 -13.14 -8.66
CA ALA A 41 -1.63 -13.41 -9.97
C ALA A 41 -0.18 -12.95 -10.04
N ALA A 42 0.14 -11.77 -9.51
CA ALA A 42 1.53 -11.31 -9.36
C ALA A 42 2.34 -12.24 -8.45
N GLU A 43 1.81 -12.60 -7.28
CA GLU A 43 2.41 -13.54 -6.32
C GLU A 43 2.86 -14.84 -6.98
N THR A 44 1.97 -15.43 -7.79
CA THR A 44 2.21 -16.70 -8.49
C THR A 44 3.17 -16.55 -9.68
N THR A 45 3.11 -15.42 -10.39
CA THR A 45 3.89 -15.20 -11.61
C THR A 45 5.36 -14.89 -11.31
N TYR A 46 5.63 -14.16 -10.22
CA TYR A 46 6.98 -13.73 -9.85
C TYR A 46 7.30 -14.20 -8.42
N PRO A 47 8.04 -15.30 -8.24
CA PRO A 47 8.32 -15.88 -6.93
C PRO A 47 9.46 -15.13 -6.20
N VAL A 48 9.22 -13.86 -5.87
CA VAL A 48 10.17 -12.98 -5.15
C VAL A 48 9.98 -13.01 -3.63
N GLY A 49 9.26 -14.01 -3.12
CA GLY A 49 9.02 -14.19 -1.69
C GLY A 49 8.00 -13.23 -1.06
N TRP A 50 7.23 -12.52 -1.87
CA TRP A 50 6.07 -11.74 -1.42
C TRP A 50 4.83 -12.62 -1.18
N LYS A 51 3.87 -12.07 -0.42
CA LYS A 51 2.65 -12.75 -0.01
C LYS A 51 1.48 -11.79 0.07
N VAL A 52 0.32 -12.20 -0.44
CA VAL A 52 -0.93 -11.44 -0.33
C VAL A 52 -1.65 -11.73 0.98
N GLN A 53 -2.12 -10.68 1.67
CA GLN A 53 -2.92 -10.82 2.88
C GLN A 53 -4.18 -9.96 2.83
N GLU A 54 -5.27 -10.51 3.38
CA GLU A 54 -6.49 -9.76 3.65
C GLU A 54 -6.51 -9.38 5.13
N LEU A 55 -6.53 -8.09 5.41
CA LEU A 55 -6.51 -7.53 6.75
C LEU A 55 -7.92 -7.09 7.12
N LYS A 56 -8.53 -7.81 8.07
CA LYS A 56 -9.83 -7.46 8.64
C LYS A 56 -9.64 -7.00 10.08
N TRP A 57 -9.94 -5.74 10.35
CA TRP A 57 -9.95 -5.21 11.69
C TRP A 57 -11.38 -5.28 12.23
N ILE A 58 -11.53 -5.71 13.48
CA ILE A 58 -12.85 -5.84 14.10
C ILE A 58 -13.45 -4.43 14.20
N HIS A 59 -14.59 -4.21 13.54
CA HIS A 59 -15.38 -2.96 13.50
C HIS A 59 -14.91 -1.81 12.59
N THR A 60 -13.78 -1.88 11.89
CA THR A 60 -13.34 -0.81 10.95
C THR A 60 -12.53 -1.34 9.75
N ASN A 61 -12.44 -0.49 8.72
CA ASN A 61 -11.58 -0.51 7.53
C ASN A 61 -10.91 -1.85 7.19
N GLU A 62 -11.39 -2.48 6.12
CA GLU A 62 -10.70 -3.61 5.51
C GLU A 62 -9.53 -3.12 4.65
N ALA A 63 -8.48 -3.91 4.60
CA ALA A 63 -7.37 -3.69 3.69
C ALA A 63 -6.92 -4.99 3.03
N VAL A 64 -6.29 -4.85 1.86
CA VAL A 64 -5.59 -5.94 1.17
C VAL A 64 -4.18 -5.44 0.92
N ASN A 65 -3.17 -6.26 1.19
CA ASN A 65 -1.79 -5.91 0.90
C ASN A 65 -1.05 -7.04 0.19
N ILE A 66 0.08 -6.68 -0.42
CA ILE A 66 1.15 -7.60 -0.78
C ILE A 66 2.42 -7.14 -0.07
N THR A 67 3.09 -8.06 0.63
CA THR A 67 4.26 -7.76 1.47
C THR A 67 5.38 -8.75 1.20
N PHE A 68 6.64 -8.35 1.40
CA PHE A 68 7.74 -9.31 1.39
C PHE A 68 7.74 -10.15 2.68
N ASP A 69 7.53 -11.46 2.55
CA ASP A 69 7.37 -12.42 3.65
C ASP A 69 8.58 -13.35 3.76
N SER A 70 9.26 -13.62 2.65
CA SER A 70 10.38 -14.55 2.57
C SER A 70 11.44 -14.08 1.57
N PHE A 71 12.65 -14.61 1.72
CA PHE A 71 13.73 -14.32 0.80
C PHE A 71 13.50 -15.08 -0.54
N PRO A 72 13.78 -14.46 -1.70
CA PRO A 72 13.67 -15.13 -2.99
C PRO A 72 14.49 -16.43 -3.04
N GLU A 73 13.84 -17.54 -3.38
CA GLU A 73 14.47 -18.87 -3.32
C GLU A 73 15.67 -19.01 -4.28
N ASP A 74 15.59 -18.35 -5.44
CA ASP A 74 16.63 -18.33 -6.46
C ASP A 74 17.91 -17.60 -6.03
N LEU A 75 17.84 -16.82 -4.94
CA LEU A 75 18.97 -16.06 -4.41
C LEU A 75 19.59 -16.69 -3.15
N ILE A 76 19.04 -17.80 -2.63
CA ILE A 76 19.48 -18.40 -1.35
C ILE A 76 20.99 -18.71 -1.33
N ASP A 77 21.56 -19.10 -2.47
CA ASP A 77 23.00 -19.38 -2.58
C ASP A 77 23.91 -18.16 -2.30
N PHE A 78 23.36 -16.94 -2.34
CA PHE A 78 24.09 -15.72 -2.00
C PHE A 78 24.09 -15.43 -0.50
N THR A 79 23.04 -15.79 0.24
CA THR A 79 22.97 -15.54 1.69
C THR A 79 23.92 -16.43 2.46
N ASN A 80 24.14 -17.67 1.99
CA ASN A 80 25.15 -18.59 2.54
C ASN A 80 26.58 -18.04 2.47
N LYS A 81 26.84 -17.02 1.63
CA LYS A 81 28.15 -16.35 1.53
C LYS A 81 28.35 -15.27 2.59
N ILE A 82 27.28 -14.79 3.23
CA ILE A 82 27.30 -13.72 4.23
C ILE A 82 26.50 -14.18 5.45
N PRO A 83 27.14 -14.82 6.45
CA PRO A 83 26.46 -15.37 7.63
C PRO A 83 25.70 -14.33 8.46
N THR A 84 26.01 -13.04 8.29
CA THR A 84 25.37 -11.92 8.98
C THR A 84 24.24 -11.29 8.18
N TYR A 85 23.96 -11.75 6.96
CA TYR A 85 22.87 -11.20 6.15
C TYR A 85 21.53 -11.66 6.72
N GLN A 86 20.69 -10.70 7.09
CA GLN A 86 19.33 -10.94 7.51
C GLN A 86 18.39 -10.30 6.48
N PHE A 87 17.54 -11.13 5.88
CA PHE A 87 16.46 -10.62 5.06
C PHE A 87 15.49 -9.81 5.93
N LEU A 88 15.13 -8.61 5.47
CA LEU A 88 14.20 -7.75 6.17
C LEU A 88 12.80 -8.04 5.66
N GLN A 89 12.04 -8.77 6.46
CA GLN A 89 10.61 -8.95 6.23
C GLN A 89 9.86 -7.62 6.41
N GLY A 90 8.74 -7.49 5.72
CA GLY A 90 7.96 -6.27 5.69
C GLY A 90 8.14 -5.53 4.37
N GLY A 91 7.80 -4.24 4.36
CA GLY A 91 7.65 -3.53 3.10
C GLY A 91 6.40 -4.00 2.37
N ALA A 92 5.37 -3.18 2.32
CA ALA A 92 4.07 -3.61 1.80
C ALA A 92 3.43 -2.55 0.91
N LEU A 93 2.81 -3.00 -0.17
CA LEU A 93 1.82 -2.21 -0.89
C LEU A 93 0.45 -2.49 -0.28
N VAL A 94 -0.21 -1.46 0.22
CA VAL A 94 -1.47 -1.57 0.96
C VAL A 94 -2.58 -0.85 0.22
N PHE A 95 -3.72 -1.52 0.06
CA PHE A 95 -4.99 -0.95 -0.39
C PHE A 95 -5.95 -0.95 0.80
N SER A 96 -6.20 0.22 1.38
CA SER A 96 -6.98 0.38 2.61
C SER A 96 -8.26 1.17 2.35
N GLN A 97 -9.40 0.62 2.77
CA GLN A 97 -10.65 1.37 2.70
C GLN A 97 -10.70 2.45 3.79
N LEU A 98 -10.90 3.70 3.41
CA LEU A 98 -11.09 4.84 4.31
C LEU A 98 -12.52 4.91 4.87
N HIS A 99 -12.71 5.75 5.90
CA HIS A 99 -14.01 5.95 6.54
C HIS A 99 -15.11 6.38 5.57
N ASN A 100 -14.77 7.16 4.54
CA ASN A 100 -15.69 7.65 3.51
C ASN A 100 -15.91 6.64 2.36
N GLY A 101 -15.30 5.46 2.43
CA GLY A 101 -15.41 4.40 1.42
C GLY A 101 -14.45 4.53 0.23
N ASP A 102 -13.62 5.57 0.18
CA ASP A 102 -12.50 5.63 -0.77
C ASP A 102 -11.39 4.67 -0.37
N ILE A 103 -10.53 4.33 -1.32
CA ILE A 103 -9.42 3.40 -1.15
C ILE A 103 -8.13 4.21 -1.20
N GLU A 104 -7.43 4.22 -0.09
CA GLU A 104 -6.08 4.77 0.03
C GLU A 104 -5.07 3.70 -0.35
N ILE A 105 -4.11 4.06 -1.20
CA ILE A 105 -3.03 3.18 -1.64
C ILE A 105 -1.71 3.77 -1.17
N PHE A 106 -0.92 2.99 -0.46
CA PHE A 106 0.36 3.44 0.06
C PHE A 106 1.37 2.30 0.19
N VAL A 107 2.64 2.67 0.26
CA VAL A 107 3.76 1.77 0.51
C VAL A 107 4.25 1.98 1.93
N THR A 108 4.46 0.90 2.68
CA THR A 108 5.27 0.89 3.90
C THR A 108 6.63 0.27 3.61
N PHE A 109 7.65 0.61 4.39
CA PHE A 109 8.98 0.00 4.30
C PHE A 109 9.23 -0.99 5.45
N PRO A 110 10.19 -1.93 5.30
CA PRO A 110 10.62 -2.79 6.41
C PRO A 110 11.16 -1.97 7.59
N ILE A 111 10.82 -2.40 8.81
CA ILE A 111 11.30 -1.74 10.04
C ILE A 111 12.66 -2.35 10.42
N LEU A 112 13.67 -1.50 10.56
CA LEU A 112 15.00 -1.89 11.05
C LEU A 112 15.05 -1.77 12.57
N GLU A 113 15.23 -2.89 13.28
CA GLU A 113 15.50 -2.85 14.74
C GLU A 113 16.74 -1.98 15.01
N ASN A 114 16.59 -0.97 15.89
CA ASN A 114 17.62 -0.04 16.37
C ASN A 114 18.04 1.14 15.46
N TRP A 115 17.31 1.45 14.39
CA TRP A 115 17.49 2.71 13.66
C TRP A 115 16.47 3.78 14.08
N ILE A 116 16.92 5.02 14.23
CA ILE A 116 16.03 6.18 14.38
C ILE A 116 15.29 6.29 13.04
N VAL A 117 14.02 5.90 13.08
CA VAL A 117 13.07 5.93 11.98
C VAL A 117 13.13 7.30 11.27
N PRO A 118 13.49 7.37 9.98
CA PRO A 118 13.30 8.58 9.19
C PRO A 118 11.81 8.94 9.18
N GLU A 119 11.46 10.22 9.26
CA GLU A 119 10.08 10.75 9.39
C GLU A 119 9.06 10.28 8.33
N ASN A 120 9.47 9.56 7.28
CA ASN A 120 8.59 9.11 6.20
C ASN A 120 8.64 7.59 6.01
N GLU A 121 7.98 6.83 6.89
CA GLU A 121 7.82 5.36 6.76
C GLU A 121 6.78 4.95 5.70
N ILE A 122 6.00 5.91 5.18
CA ILE A 122 4.89 5.69 4.28
C ILE A 122 5.04 6.55 3.03
N VAL A 123 4.87 5.95 1.85
CA VAL A 123 4.73 6.67 0.58
C VAL A 123 3.29 6.54 0.11
N GLU A 124 2.55 7.64 0.12
CA GLU A 124 1.20 7.69 -0.43
C GLU A 124 1.24 7.60 -1.96
N LEU A 125 0.52 6.63 -2.53
CA LEU A 125 0.37 6.43 -3.98
C LEU A 125 -0.98 6.97 -4.51
N GLY A 126 -1.85 7.43 -3.61
CA GLY A 126 -3.08 8.16 -3.93
C GLY A 126 -4.34 7.60 -3.27
N VAL A 127 -5.44 8.35 -3.42
CA VAL A 127 -6.78 7.99 -2.93
C VAL A 127 -7.73 7.91 -4.13
N PHE A 128 -8.47 6.81 -4.22
CA PHE A 128 -9.32 6.47 -5.35
C PHE A 128 -10.70 6.01 -4.88
N THR A 129 -11.75 6.26 -5.66
CA THR A 129 -13.02 5.56 -5.39
C THR A 129 -12.91 4.09 -5.76
N PRO A 130 -13.72 3.19 -5.17
CA PRO A 130 -13.69 1.77 -5.48
C PRO A 130 -13.89 1.46 -6.97
N GLU A 131 -14.67 2.28 -7.70
CA GLU A 131 -14.92 2.14 -9.13
C GLU A 131 -13.71 2.49 -10.01
N GLN A 132 -12.80 3.34 -9.52
CA GLN A 132 -11.58 3.72 -10.25
C GLN A 132 -10.50 2.64 -10.16
N ILE A 133 -10.61 1.72 -9.22
CA ILE A 133 -9.69 0.59 -9.09
C ILE A 133 -9.93 -0.39 -10.24
N THR A 134 -8.92 -0.52 -11.09
CA THR A 134 -8.88 -1.44 -12.22
C THR A 134 -7.65 -2.33 -12.11
N GLU A 135 -7.64 -3.46 -12.81
CA GLU A 135 -6.45 -4.33 -12.90
C GLU A 135 -5.22 -3.54 -13.36
N LYS A 136 -5.38 -2.68 -14.37
CA LYS A 136 -4.30 -1.78 -14.86
C LYS A 136 -3.74 -0.92 -13.74
N LEU A 137 -4.60 -0.27 -12.95
CA LEU A 137 -4.17 0.56 -11.82
C LEU A 137 -3.43 -0.28 -10.78
N ILE A 138 -3.93 -1.48 -10.45
CA ILE A 138 -3.29 -2.35 -9.46
C ILE A 138 -1.88 -2.73 -9.94
N VAL A 139 -1.72 -3.12 -11.20
CA VAL A 139 -0.41 -3.43 -11.79
C VAL A 139 0.52 -2.21 -11.80
N GLU A 140 0.01 -1.02 -12.13
CA GLU A 140 0.78 0.23 -12.03
C GLU A 140 1.27 0.49 -10.59
N LYS A 141 0.44 0.21 -9.58
CA LYS A 141 0.82 0.38 -8.17
C LYS A 141 1.81 -0.67 -7.69
N ILE A 142 1.80 -1.88 -8.23
CA ILE A 142 2.86 -2.88 -8.02
C ILE A 142 4.20 -2.38 -8.58
N ASP A 143 4.20 -1.82 -9.80
CA ASP A 143 5.41 -1.25 -10.42
C ASP A 143 5.95 -0.07 -9.61
N GLU A 144 5.09 0.85 -9.17
CA GLU A 144 5.47 1.96 -8.28
C GLU A 144 6.03 1.46 -6.93
N PHE A 145 5.41 0.45 -6.33
CA PHE A 145 5.87 -0.18 -5.10
C PHE A 145 7.30 -0.74 -5.25
N LEU A 146 7.54 -1.52 -6.31
CA LEU A 146 8.87 -2.08 -6.57
C LEU A 146 9.91 -0.98 -6.77
N LYS A 147 9.58 0.11 -7.47
CA LYS A 147 10.49 1.26 -7.65
C LYS A 147 10.88 1.90 -6.33
N GLU A 148 9.93 2.10 -5.41
CA GLU A 148 10.23 2.69 -4.11
C GLU A 148 11.07 1.74 -3.24
N ILE A 149 10.80 0.43 -3.27
CA ILE A 149 11.61 -0.57 -2.54
C ILE A 149 13.04 -0.64 -3.08
N ILE A 150 13.23 -0.70 -4.40
CA ILE A 150 14.56 -0.71 -5.03
C ILE A 150 15.35 0.56 -4.67
N LYS A 151 14.68 1.72 -4.68
CA LYS A 151 15.29 3.01 -4.31
C LYS A 151 15.68 3.06 -2.83
N TRP A 152 14.91 2.40 -1.97
CA TRP A 152 15.21 2.27 -0.55
C TRP A 152 16.39 1.32 -0.30
N GLU A 153 16.44 0.16 -0.97
CA GLU A 153 17.54 -0.82 -0.83
C GLU A 153 18.87 -0.31 -1.39
N ILE A 154 18.83 0.44 -2.50
CA ILE A 154 20.01 0.99 -3.16
C ILE A 154 19.86 2.52 -3.17
N PRO A 155 20.15 3.21 -2.05
CA PRO A 155 20.15 4.66 -2.03
C PRO A 155 21.16 5.14 -3.06
N ILE A 156 20.70 5.89 -4.06
CA ILE A 156 21.61 6.53 -5.01
C ILE A 156 22.48 7.48 -4.21
N ILE A 157 23.73 7.09 -3.95
CA ILE A 157 24.74 7.97 -3.38
C ILE A 157 24.92 9.09 -4.41
N LYS A 158 24.22 10.22 -4.22
CA LYS A 158 24.61 11.47 -4.86
C LYS A 158 25.98 11.79 -4.29
N SER A 159 27.03 11.47 -5.04
CA SER A 159 28.36 11.98 -4.77
C SER A 159 28.27 13.51 -4.72
N LYS A 160 28.18 14.09 -3.53
CA LYS A 160 28.62 15.47 -3.32
C LYS A 160 30.13 15.45 -3.54
N LEU A 161 30.53 15.57 -4.80
CA LEU A 161 31.90 15.81 -5.20
C LEU A 161 32.34 17.12 -4.56
N GLY A 162 33.20 16.99 -3.55
CA GLY A 162 34.30 17.92 -3.26
C GLY A 162 33.92 19.26 -2.64
N PHE A 163 34.31 19.42 -1.38
CA PHE A 163 34.82 20.70 -0.91
C PHE A 163 35.83 21.25 -1.93
N LYS A 164 35.63 22.48 -2.41
CA LYS A 164 36.75 23.33 -2.80
C LYS A 164 36.94 24.35 -1.70
N THR A 165 37.82 24.01 -0.77
CA THR A 165 38.57 24.98 0.02
C THR A 165 39.48 25.76 -0.95
N GLN A 166 39.29 27.08 -1.01
CA GLN A 166 40.38 28.03 -1.11
C GLN A 166 39.95 29.37 -0.51
#